data_AF-A0AAW1QDG6-F1
#
_entry.id   AF-A0AAW1QDG6-F1
#
_cell.length_a   1.000
_cell.length_b   1.000
_cell.length_c   1.000
_cell.angle_alpha   90.00
_cell.angle_beta   90.00
_cell.angle_gamma   90.00
#
_symmetry.space_group_name_H-M   'P 1'
#
loop_
_entity.id
_entity.type
_entity.pdbx_description
1 polymer ?
#
loop_
_entity_poly.entity_id
_entity_poly.type
_entity_poly.pdbx_seq_one_letter_code
_entity_poly.pdbx_strand_id
1 'polypeptide(L)'
;MESTVIMDWGSHSFKAGTATTFPSEEGPQVTLPSAVRSNSNAQDLASDLSSSTQQVVEQGRIASWPGFEALMHYCLYNQLGWVAGDEGNLLLSQPLFLPRADQEQLTQIIFEEFNVAGFFLCSQPVLSAFALGKLTCLVTDIGHDKTDISAVVEGAVHASSSQRRVQGCSQAAAELVQLLQPVLHDRQLSAHSMQQLFEDCARMAGSSAELAEPLQQAGHPTHRAHTA
;
A
#
# COMPACT_ATOMS: atom_id res chain seq x y z
N MET A 1 6.99 -9.62 26.95
CA MET A 1 5.59 -9.39 26.50
C MET A 1 5.38 -10.24 25.24
N GLU A 2 4.61 -11.35 25.26
CA GLU A 2 4.54 -12.30 24.12
C GLU A 2 3.59 -11.88 22.99
N SER A 3 3.51 -10.59 22.65
CA SER A 3 2.72 -10.12 21.50
C SER A 3 3.62 -9.95 20.27
N THR A 4 3.27 -10.63 19.17
CA THR A 4 3.94 -10.43 17.88
C THR A 4 3.37 -9.19 17.21
N VAL A 5 4.23 -8.29 16.74
CA VAL A 5 3.82 -7.16 15.91
C VAL A 5 3.79 -7.60 14.44
N ILE A 6 2.75 -7.19 13.73
CA ILE A 6 2.59 -7.38 12.30
C ILE A 6 2.69 -6.00 11.64
N MET A 7 3.48 -5.88 10.57
CA MET A 7 3.48 -4.67 9.75
C MET A 7 3.35 -4.98 8.26
N ASP A 8 2.65 -4.08 7.58
CA ASP A 8 2.50 -4.04 6.14
C ASP A 8 2.96 -2.68 5.62
N TRP A 9 3.88 -2.69 4.66
CA TRP A 9 4.43 -1.50 4.05
C TRP A 9 4.08 -1.46 2.56
N GLY A 10 3.35 -0.41 2.18
CA GLY A 10 3.08 -0.05 0.79
C GLY A 10 3.71 1.28 0.41
N SER A 11 3.55 1.71 -0.83
CA SER A 11 4.01 3.03 -1.29
C SER A 11 3.12 4.19 -0.84
N HIS A 12 1.88 3.90 -0.43
CA HIS A 12 0.96 4.92 0.07
C HIS A 12 0.82 4.88 1.60
N SER A 13 0.71 3.68 2.16
CA SER A 13 0.43 3.48 3.57
C SER A 13 1.41 2.51 4.22
N PHE A 14 1.82 2.83 5.44
CA PHE A 14 2.57 1.99 6.36
C PHE A 14 1.66 1.63 7.53
N LYS A 15 1.41 0.34 7.75
CA LYS A 15 0.43 -0.17 8.71
C LYS A 15 1.09 -1.08 9.71
N ALA A 16 0.68 -1.00 10.97
CA ALA A 16 1.18 -1.87 12.02
C ALA A 16 0.12 -2.20 13.09
N GLY A 17 0.28 -3.33 13.76
CA GLY A 17 -0.56 -3.73 14.89
C GLY A 17 -0.06 -5.01 15.56
N THR A 18 -0.60 -5.32 16.73
CA THR A 18 -0.27 -6.54 17.48
C THR A 18 -1.20 -7.69 17.07
N ALA A 19 -0.66 -8.91 17.01
CA ALA A 19 -1.40 -10.10 16.61
C ALA A 19 -2.49 -10.49 17.64
N THR A 20 -2.32 -10.08 18.90
CA THR A 20 -3.24 -10.39 20.01
C THR A 20 -4.58 -9.68 19.92
N THR A 21 -4.69 -8.65 19.07
CA THR A 21 -5.93 -7.90 18.83
C THR A 21 -6.72 -8.42 17.63
N PHE A 22 -6.44 -9.61 17.07
CA PHE A 22 -7.18 -10.14 15.90
C PHE A 22 -8.30 -11.13 16.28
N PRO A 23 -9.49 -11.08 15.64
CA PRO A 23 -9.94 -10.09 14.67
C PRO A 23 -10.65 -8.95 15.41
N SER A 24 -9.99 -7.83 15.66
CA SER A 24 -10.73 -6.61 15.95
C SER A 24 -11.29 -6.12 14.61
N GLU A 25 -12.60 -5.87 14.58
CA GLU A 25 -13.28 -5.18 13.47
C GLU A 25 -12.71 -3.76 13.24
N GLU A 26 -11.76 -3.31 14.06
CA GLU A 26 -11.19 -1.96 14.11
C GLU A 26 -9.99 -1.75 13.17
N GLY A 27 -9.50 -2.79 12.49
CA GLY A 27 -8.39 -2.67 11.55
C GLY A 27 -7.01 -2.51 12.22
N PRO A 28 -5.98 -2.05 11.47
CA PRO A 28 -4.63 -1.90 12.01
C PRO A 28 -4.57 -0.78 13.07
N GLN A 29 -3.85 -1.01 14.16
CA GLN A 29 -3.71 -0.04 15.27
C GLN A 29 -3.00 1.25 14.83
N VAL A 30 -2.12 1.15 13.83
CA VAL A 30 -1.35 2.27 13.28
C VAL A 30 -1.47 2.25 11.76
N THR A 31 -1.82 3.39 11.17
CA THR A 31 -1.74 3.63 9.72
C THR A 31 -1.11 5.00 9.48
N LEU A 32 0.03 5.03 8.80
CA LEU A 32 0.80 6.23 8.49
C LEU A 32 0.99 6.36 6.97
N PRO A 33 1.20 7.58 6.44
CA PRO A 33 1.68 7.73 5.08
C PRO A 33 3.10 7.16 4.96
N SER A 34 3.42 6.50 3.84
CA SER A 34 4.76 5.94 3.57
C SER A 34 5.78 7.01 3.12
N ALA A 35 5.79 8.15 3.80
CA ALA A 35 6.59 9.29 3.44
C ALA A 35 7.10 10.04 4.69
N VAL A 36 8.31 10.58 4.61
CA VAL A 36 9.00 11.26 5.72
C VAL A 36 9.40 12.67 5.29
N ARG A 37 9.37 13.64 6.22
CA ARG A 37 9.83 15.00 5.93
C ARG A 37 11.36 15.02 5.86
N SER A 38 11.90 15.52 4.76
CA SER A 38 13.34 15.73 4.62
C SER A 38 13.75 16.93 5.48
N ASN A 39 14.29 16.68 6.68
CA ASN A 39 14.91 17.73 7.48
C ASN A 39 16.37 17.90 7.04
N SER A 40 16.67 18.99 6.33
CA SER A 40 18.05 19.49 6.21
C SER A 40 18.51 20.02 7.58
N ASN A 41 19.19 19.19 8.36
CA ASN A 41 19.93 19.50 9.60
C ASN A 41 19.18 20.23 10.74
N ALA A 42 19.38 19.75 11.97
CA ALA A 42 18.74 20.22 13.20
C ALA A 42 19.20 21.61 13.70
N GLN A 43 19.52 22.57 12.82
CA GLN A 43 19.93 23.92 13.20
C GLN A 43 19.09 25.06 12.59
N ASP A 44 18.21 24.81 11.62
CA ASP A 44 17.34 25.84 11.05
C ASP A 44 15.87 25.64 11.46
N LEU A 45 15.55 26.02 12.71
CA LEU A 45 14.22 25.93 13.30
C LEU A 45 13.29 27.12 13.00
N ALA A 46 13.63 27.97 12.04
CA ALA A 46 12.81 29.13 11.70
C ALA A 46 13.06 29.62 10.26
N SER A 47 12.46 29.00 9.25
CA SER A 47 11.99 29.74 8.04
C SER A 47 11.34 28.95 6.90
N ASP A 48 11.38 27.62 6.80
CA ASP A 48 10.94 26.99 5.54
C ASP A 48 9.56 26.30 5.55
N LEU A 49 8.61 27.00 4.94
CA LEU A 49 7.28 26.53 4.50
C LEU A 49 7.33 25.55 3.31
N SER A 50 8.49 24.95 3.02
CA SER A 50 8.69 23.99 1.92
C SER A 50 9.48 22.76 2.38
N SER A 51 9.06 22.14 3.49
CA SER A 51 9.58 20.81 3.86
C SER A 51 9.23 19.81 2.75
N SER A 52 10.19 19.47 1.89
CA SER A 52 10.00 18.45 0.86
C SER A 52 9.75 17.10 1.54
N THR A 53 8.66 16.44 1.14
CA THR A 53 8.35 15.10 1.64
C THR A 53 9.05 14.09 0.74
N GLN A 54 9.82 13.19 1.34
CA GLN A 54 10.50 12.09 0.64
C GLN A 54 9.66 10.82 0.77
N GLN A 55 9.39 10.15 -0.36
CA GLN A 55 8.76 8.83 -0.35
C GLN A 55 9.75 7.79 0.17
N VAL A 56 9.28 6.93 1.08
CA VAL A 56 10.10 5.88 1.67
C VAL A 56 10.02 4.61 0.86
N VAL A 57 8.87 4.37 0.23
CA VAL A 57 8.59 3.16 -0.55
C VAL A 57 8.10 3.57 -1.93
N GLU A 58 8.74 3.03 -2.96
CA GLU A 58 8.37 3.27 -4.36
C GLU A 58 8.29 1.94 -5.10
N GLN A 59 7.19 1.72 -5.83
CA GLN A 59 7.00 0.56 -6.71
C GLN A 59 7.22 -0.81 -6.03
N GLY A 60 6.99 -0.88 -4.71
CA GLY A 60 7.22 -2.06 -3.89
C GLY A 60 8.69 -2.31 -3.57
N ARG A 61 9.51 -1.27 -3.48
CA ARG A 61 10.88 -1.30 -2.96
C ARG A 61 11.09 -0.18 -1.96
N ILE A 62 12.01 -0.38 -1.03
CA ILE A 62 12.40 0.66 -0.07
C ILE A 62 13.35 1.61 -0.80
N ALA A 63 12.90 2.85 -1.01
CA ALA A 63 13.65 3.91 -1.69
C ALA A 63 14.57 4.69 -0.73
N SER A 64 14.16 4.84 0.53
CA SER A 64 14.94 5.51 1.58
C SER A 64 15.00 4.65 2.84
N TRP A 65 16.12 3.99 3.06
CA TRP A 65 16.35 3.17 4.27
C TRP A 65 16.29 3.99 5.57
N PRO A 66 16.92 5.17 5.69
CA PRO A 66 16.79 5.99 6.90
C PRO A 66 15.35 6.43 7.15
N GLY A 67 14.58 6.71 6.09
CA GLY A 67 13.16 7.02 6.21
C GLY A 67 12.33 5.82 6.67
N PHE A 68 12.67 4.61 6.21
CA PHE A 68 12.03 3.37 6.61
C PHE A 68 12.29 3.05 8.09
N GLU A 69 13.54 3.17 8.52
CA GLU A 69 13.94 3.03 9.92
C GLU A 69 13.20 4.05 10.82
N ALA A 70 13.12 5.31 10.40
CA ALA A 70 12.39 6.34 11.14
C ALA A 70 10.89 6.02 11.30
N LEU A 71 10.24 5.54 10.22
CA LEU A 71 8.84 5.11 10.27
C LEU A 71 8.64 3.91 11.20
N MET A 72 9.54 2.93 11.12
CA MET A 72 9.51 1.76 11.98
C MET A 72 9.71 2.12 13.45
N HIS A 73 10.70 2.95 13.76
CA HIS A 73 10.96 3.39 15.14
C HIS A 73 9.76 4.15 15.72
N TYR A 74 9.14 5.02 14.92
CA TYR A 74 7.92 5.72 15.34
C TYR A 74 6.75 4.74 15.57
N CYS A 75 6.53 3.78 14.67
CA CYS A 75 5.48 2.77 14.84
C CYS A 75 5.70 1.91 16.09
N LEU A 76 6.90 1.37 16.25
CA LEU A 76 7.21 0.37 17.28
C LEU A 76 7.27 0.99 18.67
N TYR A 77 8.12 2.00 18.86
CA TYR A 77 8.38 2.56 20.18
C TYR A 77 7.35 3.61 20.57
N ASN A 78 6.92 4.47 19.64
CA ASN A 78 6.03 5.59 20.00
C ASN A 78 4.54 5.20 19.95
N GLN A 79 4.12 4.36 18.98
CA GLN A 79 2.71 4.01 18.82
C GLN A 79 2.35 2.69 19.49
N LEU A 80 3.16 1.64 19.30
CA LEU A 80 2.90 0.30 19.83
C LEU A 80 3.54 0.04 21.20
N GLY A 81 4.36 0.97 21.70
CA GLY A 81 4.88 0.96 23.06
C GLY A 81 5.99 -0.08 23.31
N TRP A 82 6.79 -0.42 22.29
CA TRP A 82 8.01 -1.20 22.53
C TRP A 82 8.94 -0.49 23.51
N VAL A 83 9.61 -1.29 24.34
CA VAL A 83 10.58 -0.82 25.33
C VAL A 83 11.95 -1.34 24.91
N ALA A 84 12.92 -0.43 24.84
CA ALA A 84 14.28 -0.78 24.47
C ALA A 84 14.84 -1.87 25.41
N GLY A 85 15.28 -2.99 24.84
CA GLY A 85 15.79 -4.15 25.57
C GLY A 85 14.74 -5.19 26.00
N ASP A 86 13.45 -4.98 25.73
CA ASP A 86 12.36 -5.99 25.83
C ASP A 86 11.53 -6.00 24.53
N GLU A 87 12.21 -5.93 23.38
CA GLU A 87 11.55 -6.00 22.07
C GLU A 87 10.93 -7.38 21.79
N GLY A 88 9.83 -7.35 21.04
CA GLY A 88 9.04 -8.55 20.75
C GLY A 88 9.42 -9.26 19.45
N ASN A 89 8.50 -10.09 18.98
CA ASN A 89 8.57 -10.71 17.66
C ASN A 89 7.96 -9.80 16.60
N LEU A 90 8.47 -9.87 15.37
CA LEU A 90 8.04 -9.08 14.24
C LEU A 90 7.71 -9.96 13.02
N LEU A 91 6.52 -9.77 12.46
CA LEU A 91 6.15 -10.25 11.13
C LEU A 91 6.06 -9.04 10.19
N LEU A 92 6.87 -9.05 9.12
CA LEU A 92 6.77 -8.07 8.05
C LEU A 92 6.19 -8.72 6.79
N SER A 93 5.24 -8.05 6.15
CA SER A 93 4.85 -8.42 4.79
C SER A 93 5.85 -7.84 3.78
N GLN A 94 6.27 -8.63 2.80
CA GLN A 94 7.08 -8.18 1.67
C GLN A 94 6.31 -8.22 0.35
N PRO A 95 6.60 -7.29 -0.56
CA PRO A 95 6.05 -7.32 -1.91
C PRO A 95 6.58 -8.52 -2.70
N LEU A 96 5.82 -8.92 -3.73
CA LEU A 96 6.08 -10.12 -4.53
C LEU A 96 7.52 -10.25 -5.04
N PHE A 97 8.08 -9.18 -5.59
CA PHE A 97 9.41 -9.15 -6.20
C PHE A 97 10.38 -8.25 -5.42
N LEU A 98 10.64 -8.59 -4.15
CA LEU A 98 11.69 -7.92 -3.37
C LEU A 98 13.06 -8.56 -3.68
N PRO A 99 14.04 -7.81 -4.20
CA PRO A 99 15.38 -8.34 -4.46
C PRO A 99 16.02 -8.95 -3.21
N ARG A 100 16.86 -9.97 -3.40
CA ARG A 100 17.55 -10.63 -2.28
C ARG A 100 18.43 -9.67 -1.48
N ALA A 101 19.11 -8.73 -2.13
CA ALA A 101 19.92 -7.72 -1.45
C ALA A 101 19.06 -6.84 -0.52
N ASP A 102 17.87 -6.43 -0.96
CA ASP A 102 16.94 -5.65 -0.15
C ASP A 102 16.40 -6.50 1.03
N GLN A 103 16.17 -7.80 0.84
CA GLN A 103 15.78 -8.72 1.93
C GLN A 103 16.89 -8.87 2.98
N GLU A 104 18.15 -9.00 2.54
CA GLU A 104 19.31 -9.11 3.43
C GLU A 104 19.51 -7.82 4.24
N GLN A 105 19.45 -6.66 3.59
CA GLN A 105 19.53 -5.36 4.26
C GLN A 105 18.39 -5.14 5.26
N LEU A 106 17.15 -5.47 4.86
CA LEU A 106 16.00 -5.40 5.77
C LEU A 106 16.21 -6.29 6.98
N THR A 107 16.63 -7.54 6.78
CA THR A 107 16.88 -8.49 7.88
C THR A 107 17.97 -7.98 8.81
N GLN A 108 19.05 -7.41 8.26
CA GLN A 108 20.12 -6.81 9.05
C GLN A 108 19.58 -5.69 9.95
N ILE A 109 18.86 -4.72 9.39
CA ILE A 109 18.27 -3.60 10.15
C ILE A 109 17.36 -4.12 11.27
N ILE A 110 16.49 -5.09 10.96
CA ILE A 110 15.55 -5.63 11.94
C ILE A 110 16.25 -6.28 13.15
N PHE A 111 17.36 -6.99 12.95
CA PHE A 111 18.09 -7.59 14.06
C PHE A 111 19.07 -6.64 14.74
N GLU A 112 19.82 -5.85 13.97
CA GLU A 112 20.89 -5.02 14.50
C GLU A 112 20.40 -3.71 15.12
N GLU A 113 19.40 -3.06 14.50
CA GLU A 113 18.86 -1.79 14.99
C GLU A 113 17.68 -1.99 15.94
N PHE A 114 16.77 -2.91 15.62
CA PHE A 114 15.53 -3.11 16.40
C PHE A 114 15.60 -4.26 17.42
N ASN A 115 16.69 -5.02 17.45
CA ASN A 115 16.96 -6.06 18.45
C ASN A 115 15.77 -7.04 18.66
N VAL A 116 15.04 -7.37 17.60
CA VAL A 116 13.82 -8.20 17.72
C VAL A 116 14.14 -9.61 18.19
N ALA A 117 13.27 -10.18 19.03
CA ALA A 117 13.42 -11.55 19.53
C ALA A 117 13.22 -12.61 18.43
N GLY A 118 12.39 -12.30 17.44
CA GLY A 118 12.08 -13.19 16.33
C GLY A 118 11.54 -12.42 15.14
N PHE A 119 11.90 -12.86 13.94
CA PHE A 119 11.55 -12.18 12.69
C PHE A 119 11.02 -13.15 11.65
N PHE A 120 9.92 -12.79 10.99
CA PHE A 120 9.39 -13.50 9.83
C PHE A 120 9.02 -12.54 8.71
N LEU A 121 9.56 -12.79 7.51
CA LEU A 121 9.27 -12.03 6.31
C LEU A 121 8.33 -12.85 5.40
N CYS A 122 7.07 -12.42 5.28
CA CYS A 122 6.05 -13.17 4.54
C CYS A 122 5.61 -12.44 3.28
N SER A 123 5.36 -13.16 2.19
CA SER A 123 4.90 -12.54 0.95
C SER A 123 3.47 -12.01 1.08
N GLN A 124 3.23 -10.75 0.69
CA GLN A 124 1.90 -10.11 0.65
C GLN A 124 0.80 -11.00 0.03
N PRO A 125 0.96 -11.57 -1.19
CA PRO A 125 -0.07 -12.44 -1.77
C PRO A 125 -0.35 -13.71 -0.95
N VAL A 126 0.66 -14.26 -0.26
CA VAL A 126 0.47 -15.43 0.62
C VAL A 126 -0.37 -15.03 1.82
N LEU A 127 -0.05 -13.91 2.47
CA LEU A 127 -0.85 -13.39 3.58
C LEU A 127 -2.30 -13.13 3.15
N SER A 128 -2.53 -12.54 1.97
CA SER A 128 -3.88 -12.32 1.43
C SER A 128 -4.63 -13.63 1.18
N ALA A 129 -3.96 -14.65 0.64
CA ALA A 129 -4.56 -15.97 0.43
C ALA A 129 -4.94 -16.64 1.76
N PHE A 130 -4.03 -16.60 2.74
CA PHE A 130 -4.26 -17.14 4.10
C PHE A 130 -5.42 -16.43 4.81
N ALA A 131 -5.53 -15.11 4.69
CA ALA A 131 -6.63 -14.34 5.27
C ALA A 131 -8.01 -14.80 4.76
N LEU A 132 -8.09 -15.35 3.54
CA LEU A 132 -9.30 -15.91 2.94
C LEU A 132 -9.45 -17.43 3.17
N GLY A 133 -8.56 -18.05 3.94
CA GLY A 133 -8.55 -19.50 4.15
C GLY A 133 -8.29 -20.30 2.87
N LYS A 134 -7.58 -19.71 1.89
CA LYS A 134 -7.24 -20.34 0.62
C LYS A 134 -5.75 -20.65 0.58
N LEU A 135 -5.41 -21.89 0.23
CA LEU A 135 -4.03 -22.30 -0.01
C LEU A 135 -3.63 -22.20 -1.48
N THR A 136 -4.61 -22.26 -2.39
CA THR A 136 -4.38 -22.13 -3.84
C THR A 136 -5.36 -21.12 -4.42
N CYS A 137 -4.85 -20.03 -4.98
CA CYS A 137 -5.64 -18.97 -5.61
C CYS A 137 -4.78 -18.06 -6.50
N LEU A 138 -5.45 -17.23 -7.30
CA LEU A 138 -4.83 -16.10 -7.98
C LEU A 138 -5.10 -14.85 -7.14
N VAL A 139 -4.04 -14.17 -6.70
CA VAL A 139 -4.14 -12.92 -5.94
C VAL A 139 -3.78 -11.76 -6.86
N THR A 140 -4.73 -10.84 -7.03
CA THR A 140 -4.52 -9.59 -7.78
C THR A 140 -4.50 -8.43 -6.79
N ASP A 141 -3.32 -7.91 -6.50
CA ASP A 141 -3.08 -6.77 -5.62
C ASP A 141 -2.89 -5.50 -6.45
N ILE A 142 -3.88 -4.61 -6.45
CA ILE A 142 -3.82 -3.29 -7.11
C ILE A 142 -3.52 -2.25 -6.05
N GLY A 143 -2.24 -1.90 -5.93
CA GLY A 143 -1.75 -0.91 -4.99
C GLY A 143 -1.63 0.49 -5.59
N HIS A 144 -1.02 1.40 -4.81
CA HIS A 144 -0.83 2.79 -5.24
C HIS A 144 0.15 2.92 -6.42
N ASP A 145 1.31 2.24 -6.39
CA ASP A 145 2.33 2.37 -7.45
C ASP A 145 2.34 1.21 -8.45
N LYS A 146 1.83 0.05 -8.03
CA LYS A 146 1.98 -1.21 -8.75
C LYS A 146 0.72 -2.06 -8.69
N THR A 147 0.59 -2.92 -9.69
CA THR A 147 -0.35 -4.04 -9.69
C THR A 147 0.44 -5.34 -9.74
N ASP A 148 0.28 -6.20 -8.74
CA ASP A 148 0.86 -7.53 -8.67
C ASP A 148 -0.21 -8.60 -8.91
N ILE A 149 0.04 -9.49 -9.86
CA ILE A 149 -0.78 -10.67 -10.13
C ILE A 149 0.04 -11.89 -9.72
N SER A 150 -0.38 -12.57 -8.65
CA SER A 150 0.39 -13.64 -8.03
C SER A 150 -0.38 -14.95 -8.05
N ALA A 151 0.23 -16.00 -8.62
CA ALA A 151 -0.28 -17.36 -8.46
C ALA A 151 0.21 -17.94 -7.13
N VAL A 152 -0.70 -18.20 -6.20
CA VAL A 152 -0.43 -18.91 -4.95
C VAL A 152 -0.92 -20.35 -5.11
N VAL A 153 -0.03 -21.32 -4.88
CA VAL A 153 -0.34 -22.75 -4.98
C VAL A 153 0.18 -23.42 -3.72
N GLU A 154 -0.71 -24.09 -2.98
CA GLU A 154 -0.39 -24.81 -1.74
C GLU A 154 0.38 -23.96 -0.70
N GLY A 155 0.02 -22.68 -0.59
CA GLY A 155 0.62 -21.74 0.36
C GLY A 155 1.96 -21.14 -0.08
N ALA A 156 2.42 -21.42 -1.30
CA ALA A 156 3.64 -20.86 -1.88
C ALA A 156 3.35 -20.03 -3.12
N VAL A 157 4.15 -18.99 -3.36
CA VAL A 157 4.04 -18.18 -4.58
C VAL A 157 4.80 -18.82 -5.71
N HIS A 158 4.14 -19.01 -6.84
CA HIS A 158 4.78 -19.44 -8.08
C HIS A 158 5.25 -18.24 -8.90
N ALA A 159 6.41 -17.68 -8.52
CA ALA A 159 6.92 -16.41 -9.05
C ALA A 159 7.07 -16.37 -10.59
N SER A 160 7.36 -17.51 -11.23
CA SER A 160 7.46 -17.61 -12.69
C SER A 160 6.12 -17.44 -13.42
N SER A 161 5.01 -17.69 -12.75
CA SER A 161 3.65 -17.47 -13.26
C SER A 161 3.02 -16.18 -12.73
N SER A 162 3.74 -15.45 -11.88
CA SER A 162 3.32 -14.17 -11.34
C SER A 162 3.86 -13.02 -12.19
N GLN A 163 3.17 -11.89 -12.19
CA GLN A 163 3.52 -10.73 -13.00
C GLN A 163 3.34 -9.45 -12.17
N ARG A 164 4.25 -8.49 -12.37
CA ARG A 164 4.13 -7.12 -11.84
C ARG A 164 3.92 -6.16 -13.00
N ARG A 165 3.02 -5.20 -12.79
CA ARG A 165 2.89 -4.00 -13.60
C ARG A 165 3.19 -2.79 -12.73
N VAL A 166 4.07 -1.91 -13.19
CA VAL A 166 4.42 -0.64 -12.52
C VAL A 166 3.36 0.43 -12.84
N GLN A 167 2.11 0.03 -12.69
CA GLN A 167 0.92 0.84 -12.93
C GLN A 167 -0.02 0.52 -11.77
N GLY A 168 -0.20 1.50 -10.89
CA GLY A 168 -1.13 1.42 -9.78
C GLY A 168 -2.13 2.58 -9.82
N CYS A 169 -2.82 2.78 -8.70
CA CYS A 169 -3.84 3.82 -8.57
C CYS A 169 -3.30 5.25 -8.74
N SER A 170 -2.01 5.51 -8.46
CA SER A 170 -1.41 6.83 -8.63
C SER A 170 -1.43 7.29 -10.10
N GLN A 171 -1.20 6.37 -11.03
CA GLN A 171 -1.28 6.62 -12.46
C GLN A 171 -2.73 6.90 -12.90
N ALA A 172 -3.69 6.11 -12.42
CA ALA A 172 -5.10 6.31 -12.70
C ALA A 172 -5.59 7.67 -12.17
N ALA A 173 -5.13 8.08 -10.98
CA ALA A 173 -5.41 9.40 -10.42
C ALA A 173 -4.80 10.53 -11.28
N ALA A 174 -3.58 10.35 -11.78
CA ALA A 174 -2.95 11.32 -12.69
C ALA A 174 -3.70 11.45 -14.03
N GLU A 175 -4.19 10.34 -14.58
CA GLU A 175 -5.01 10.34 -15.81
C GLU A 175 -6.36 11.04 -15.58
N LEU A 176 -7.01 10.81 -14.44
CA LEU A 176 -8.23 11.54 -14.08
C LEU A 176 -7.99 13.05 -14.03
N VAL A 177 -6.86 13.49 -13.49
CA VAL A 177 -6.49 14.91 -13.43
C VAL A 177 -6.30 15.48 -14.83
N GLN A 178 -5.64 14.76 -15.73
CA GLN A 178 -5.49 15.18 -17.13
C GLN A 178 -6.84 15.34 -17.83
N LEU A 179 -7.79 14.44 -17.56
CA LEU A 179 -9.15 14.52 -18.11
C LEU A 179 -9.96 15.68 -17.52
N LEU A 180 -9.74 16.02 -16.25
CA LEU A 180 -10.42 17.12 -15.57
C LEU A 180 -9.77 18.49 -15.83
N GLN A 181 -8.56 18.54 -16.37
CA GLN A 181 -7.82 19.77 -16.67
C GLN A 181 -8.64 20.81 -17.48
N PRO A 182 -9.44 20.42 -18.51
CA PRO A 182 -10.28 21.38 -19.24
C PRO A 182 -11.39 22.00 -18.39
N VAL A 183 -11.84 21.31 -17.34
CA VAL A 183 -12.92 21.76 -16.43
C VAL A 183 -12.36 22.54 -15.24
N LEU A 184 -11.16 22.18 -14.78
CA LEU A 184 -10.53 22.76 -13.60
C LEU A 184 -9.85 24.12 -13.86
N HIS A 185 -9.70 24.54 -15.13
CA HIS A 185 -9.05 25.81 -15.51
C HIS A 185 -7.73 26.05 -14.74
N ASP A 186 -7.53 27.23 -14.15
CA ASP A 186 -6.33 27.65 -13.39
C ASP A 186 -6.24 27.04 -11.98
N ARG A 187 -7.17 26.15 -11.58
CA ARG A 187 -7.12 25.55 -10.24
C ARG A 187 -6.06 24.46 -10.18
N GLN A 188 -4.89 24.83 -9.67
CA GLN A 188 -3.86 23.86 -9.29
C GLN A 188 -4.32 23.11 -8.05
N LEU A 189 -4.72 21.85 -8.23
CA LEU A 189 -4.98 20.95 -7.11
C LEU A 189 -3.66 20.38 -6.59
N SER A 190 -3.54 20.30 -5.26
CA SER A 190 -2.42 19.59 -4.64
C SER A 190 -2.50 18.09 -4.94
N ALA A 191 -1.36 17.39 -4.91
CA ALA A 191 -1.32 15.93 -5.06
C ALA A 191 -2.27 15.20 -4.10
N HIS A 192 -2.38 15.70 -2.87
CA HIS A 192 -3.28 15.16 -1.86
C HIS A 192 -4.76 15.34 -2.24
N SER A 193 -5.15 16.53 -2.67
CA SER A 193 -6.54 16.81 -3.09
C SER A 193 -6.93 16.00 -4.33
N MET A 194 -5.99 15.76 -5.24
CA MET A 194 -6.21 14.92 -6.43
C MET A 194 -6.44 13.46 -6.04
N GLN A 195 -5.66 12.95 -5.08
CA GLN A 195 -5.84 11.60 -4.59
C GLN A 195 -7.18 11.43 -3.86
N GLN A 196 -7.56 12.38 -3.01
CA GLN A 196 -8.87 12.36 -2.35
C GLN A 196 -10.02 12.37 -3.35
N LEU A 197 -9.93 13.22 -4.38
CA LEU A 197 -10.93 13.26 -5.45
C LEU A 197 -11.02 11.90 -6.17
N PHE A 198 -9.89 11.27 -6.47
CA PHE A 198 -9.87 9.94 -7.08
C PHE A 198 -10.54 8.89 -6.16
N GLU A 199 -10.24 8.90 -4.87
CA GLU A 199 -10.85 7.98 -3.89
C GLU A 199 -12.37 8.20 -3.77
N ASP A 200 -12.82 9.46 -3.77
CA ASP A 200 -14.25 9.81 -3.74
C ASP A 200 -14.96 9.35 -5.03
N CYS A 201 -14.36 9.59 -6.19
CA CYS A 201 -14.87 9.10 -7.47
C CYS A 201 -14.95 7.57 -7.52
N ALA A 202 -13.91 6.87 -7.04
CA ALA A 202 -13.88 5.41 -6.98
C ALA A 202 -14.97 4.85 -6.05
N ARG A 203 -15.21 5.51 -4.90
CA ARG A 203 -16.28 5.13 -3.96
C ARG A 203 -17.67 5.29 -4.58
N MET A 204 -17.92 6.40 -5.28
CA MET A 204 -19.18 6.61 -5.99
C MET A 204 -19.41 5.58 -7.10
N ALA A 205 -18.36 5.21 -7.84
CA ALA A 205 -18.44 4.16 -8.85
C ALA A 205 -18.72 2.76 -8.25
N GLY A 206 -18.24 2.50 -7.04
CA GLY A 206 -18.52 1.24 -6.32
C GLY A 206 -19.95 1.16 -5.75
N SER A 207 -20.55 2.30 -5.36
CA SER A 207 -21.93 2.33 -4.89
C SER A 207 -22.96 2.34 -6.04
N SER A 208 -22.52 2.59 -7.28
CA SER A 208 -23.37 2.71 -8.45
C SER A 208 -23.73 1.37 -9.09
N ALA A 209 -23.99 0.34 -8.29
CA ALA A 209 -24.80 -0.81 -8.74
C ALA A 209 -26.18 -0.36 -9.32
N GLU A 210 -26.57 0.91 -9.13
CA GLU A 210 -27.70 1.60 -9.77
C GLU A 210 -27.41 2.16 -11.19
N LEU A 211 -26.15 2.24 -11.65
CA LEU A 211 -25.79 2.67 -13.02
C LEU A 211 -25.65 1.49 -14.01
N ALA A 212 -25.94 0.26 -13.59
CA ALA A 212 -25.93 -0.90 -14.49
C ALA A 212 -27.16 -0.94 -15.42
N GLU A 213 -28.28 -0.31 -15.05
CA GLU A 213 -29.50 -0.34 -15.85
C GLU A 213 -29.44 0.46 -17.18
N PRO A 214 -28.80 1.65 -17.27
CA PRO A 214 -28.82 2.41 -18.53
C PRO A 214 -27.95 1.83 -19.66
N LEU A 215 -26.92 1.04 -19.35
CA LEU A 215 -26.01 0.49 -20.36
C LEU A 215 -26.50 -0.82 -21.00
N GLN A 216 -27.41 -1.55 -20.34
CA GLN A 216 -28.09 -2.70 -20.97
C GLN A 216 -29.21 -2.28 -21.94
N GLN A 217 -29.76 -1.06 -21.80
CA GLN A 217 -30.79 -0.55 -22.70
C GLN A 217 -30.24 0.14 -23.96
N ALA A 218 -28.95 0.45 -24.01
CA ALA A 218 -28.30 1.09 -25.18
C ALA A 218 -27.88 0.12 -26.30
N GLY A 219 -28.28 -1.16 -26.22
CA GLY A 219 -27.73 -2.25 -27.06
C GLY A 219 -28.64 -2.87 -28.12
N HIS A 220 -29.81 -2.32 -28.44
CA HIS A 220 -30.65 -2.88 -29.52
C HIS A 220 -31.02 -1.85 -30.60
N PRO A 221 -30.30 -1.83 -31.75
CA PRO A 221 -30.84 -1.26 -32.97
C PRO A 221 -31.82 -2.28 -33.58
N THR A 222 -33.13 -2.11 -33.35
CA THR A 222 -34.15 -2.80 -34.13
C THR A 222 -34.17 -2.21 -35.54
N HIS A 223 -33.46 -2.84 -36.47
CA HIS A 223 -33.64 -2.62 -37.90
C HIS A 223 -35.10 -2.95 -38.27
N ARG A 224 -35.91 -1.92 -38.57
CA ARG A 224 -37.16 -2.10 -39.30
C ARG A 224 -36.82 -2.49 -40.74
N ALA A 225 -36.97 -3.78 -41.06
CA ALA A 225 -37.05 -4.21 -42.44
C ALA A 225 -38.43 -3.80 -43.00
N HIS A 226 -38.44 -2.76 -43.84
CA HIS A 226 -39.52 -2.56 -44.80
C HIS A 226 -39.22 -3.44 -46.01
N THR A 227 -40.01 -4.49 -46.20
CA THR A 227 -40.16 -5.16 -47.50
C THR A 227 -41.56 -4.85 -48.02
N ALA A 228 -41.59 -4.25 -49.21
CA ALA A 228 -42.75 -4.28 -50.11
C ALA A 228 -42.90 -5.66 -50.74
#